data_AF-A0A524LPV4-F1
#
_entry.id   AF-A0A524LPV4-F1
#
_cell.length_a   1.000
_cell.length_b   1.000
_cell.length_c   1.000
_cell.angle_alpha   90.00
_cell.angle_beta   90.00
_cell.angle_gamma   90.00
#
_symmetry.space_group_name_H-M   'P 1'
#
loop_
_entity.id
_entity.type
_entity.pdbx_description
1 polymer ?
#
loop_
_entity_poly.entity_id
_entity_poly.type
_entity_poly.pdbx_seq_one_letter_code
_entity_poly.pdbx_strand_id
1 'polypeptide(L)'
;MAVHAEKLKPGFQGNGEDDIIQEYNTMIEELRTRLNVLSTSLFLLHESTHTEDPKAKRYLNSVNQEMERIRLIISQYPKSSK
;
A
#
# COMPACT_ATOMS: atom_id res chain seq x y z
N MET A 1 7.83 -56.57 22.98
CA MET A 1 8.04 -55.21 23.49
C MET A 1 7.95 -54.25 22.32
N ALA A 2 6.78 -53.64 22.13
CA ALA A 2 6.55 -52.69 21.05
C ALA A 2 7.00 -51.31 21.52
N VAL A 3 8.02 -50.75 20.86
CA VAL A 3 8.45 -49.37 21.10
C VAL A 3 7.54 -48.49 20.25
N HIS A 4 6.62 -47.79 20.90
CA HIS A 4 5.84 -46.73 20.26
C HIS A 4 6.81 -45.61 19.85
N ALA A 5 7.12 -45.51 18.56
CA ALA A 5 7.69 -44.32 17.98
C ALA A 5 6.59 -43.25 17.96
N GLU A 6 6.55 -42.48 19.03
CA GLU A 6 5.71 -41.30 19.17
C GLU A 6 6.10 -40.32 18.06
N LYS A 7 5.15 -40.05 17.16
CA LYS A 7 5.31 -39.10 16.06
C LYS A 7 5.61 -37.73 16.66
N LEU A 8 6.85 -37.27 16.55
CA LEU A 8 7.18 -35.85 16.68
C LEU A 8 6.41 -35.11 15.58
N LYS A 9 5.27 -34.52 15.93
CA LYS A 9 4.71 -33.42 15.13
C LYS A 9 5.66 -32.24 15.32
N PRO A 10 6.32 -31.72 14.27
CA PRO A 10 6.91 -30.40 14.40
C PRO A 10 5.76 -29.43 14.66
N GLY A 11 5.80 -28.78 15.82
CA GLY A 11 4.92 -27.67 16.13
C GLY A 11 5.05 -26.63 15.03
N PHE A 12 3.93 -26.32 14.39
CA PHE A 12 3.80 -25.20 13.48
C PHE A 12 3.89 -23.92 14.33
N GLN A 13 5.08 -23.34 14.45
CA GLN A 13 5.28 -21.98 14.97
C GLN A 13 5.88 -21.16 13.82
N GLY A 14 5.00 -20.61 12.99
CA GLY A 14 5.34 -19.62 11.97
C GLY A 14 4.95 -18.22 12.44
N ASN A 15 5.94 -17.46 12.88
CA ASN A 15 6.29 -16.10 12.43
C ASN A 15 5.24 -14.97 12.38
N GLY A 16 4.65 -14.58 13.51
CA GLY A 16 3.82 -13.36 13.56
C GLY A 16 4.56 -12.04 13.26
N GLU A 17 5.89 -12.00 13.39
CA GLU A 17 6.71 -10.84 13.02
C GLU A 17 6.92 -10.73 11.50
N ASP A 18 7.07 -11.86 10.80
CA ASP A 18 7.25 -11.87 9.34
C ASP A 18 5.98 -11.42 8.62
N ASP A 19 4.80 -11.78 9.14
CA ASP A 19 3.50 -11.37 8.61
C ASP A 19 3.33 -9.84 8.68
N ILE A 20 3.71 -9.22 9.80
CA ILE A 20 3.64 -7.76 9.99
C ILE A 20 4.63 -7.05 9.06
N ILE A 21 5.87 -7.56 8.93
CA ILE A 21 6.88 -6.99 8.02
C ILE A 21 6.39 -7.06 6.56
N GLN A 22 5.83 -8.19 6.15
CA GLN A 22 5.28 -8.37 4.81
C GLN A 22 4.10 -7.43 4.54
N GLU A 23 3.24 -7.22 5.54
CA GLU A 23 2.12 -6.29 5.47
C GLU A 23 2.60 -4.85 5.25
N TYR A 24 3.58 -4.38 6.04
CA TYR A 24 4.16 -3.05 5.87
C TYR A 24 4.89 -2.89 4.53
N ASN A 25 5.60 -3.92 4.06
CA ASN A 25 6.24 -3.88 2.74
C ASN A 25 5.20 -3.73 1.62
N THR A 26 4.06 -4.42 1.73
CA THR A 26 2.95 -4.29 0.77
C THR A 26 2.36 -2.87 0.79
N MET A 27 2.15 -2.30 1.98
CA MET A 27 1.72 -0.91 2.13
C MET A 27 2.69 0.07 1.46
N ILE A 28 4.00 -0.10 1.69
CA ILE A 28 5.04 0.78 1.15
C ILE A 28 5.04 0.73 -0.39
N GLU A 29 4.92 -0.44 -0.99
CA GLU A 29 4.85 -0.58 -2.46
C GLU A 29 3.58 0.05 -3.03
N GLU A 30 2.45 -0.08 -2.35
CA GLU A 30 1.22 0.59 -2.77
C GLU A 30 1.39 2.12 -2.69
N LEU A 31 1.94 2.65 -1.58
CA LEU A 31 2.23 4.07 -1.42
C LEU A 31 3.18 4.60 -2.50
N ARG A 32 4.26 3.88 -2.80
CA ARG A 32 5.20 4.23 -3.88
C ARG A 32 4.48 4.37 -5.21
N THR A 33 3.61 3.43 -5.52
CA THR A 33 2.81 3.45 -6.75
C THR A 33 1.91 4.68 -6.80
N ARG A 34 1.14 4.96 -5.73
CA ARG A 34 0.24 6.12 -5.69
C ARG A 34 1.01 7.45 -5.73
N LEU A 35 2.14 7.56 -5.04
CA LEU A 35 2.99 8.76 -5.04
C LEU A 35 3.56 9.04 -6.43
N ASN A 36 3.93 8.02 -7.20
CA ASN A 36 4.38 8.21 -8.59
C ASN A 36 3.26 8.75 -9.48
N VAL A 37 2.04 8.22 -9.35
CA VAL A 37 0.86 8.73 -10.08
C VAL A 37 0.52 10.16 -9.66
N LEU A 38 0.57 10.46 -8.37
CA LEU A 38 0.37 11.80 -7.82
C LEU A 38 1.40 12.79 -8.38
N SER A 39 2.69 12.42 -8.36
CA SER A 39 3.78 13.25 -8.89
C SER A 39 3.56 13.58 -10.37
N THR A 40 3.17 12.58 -11.16
CA THR A 40 2.86 12.76 -12.59
C THR A 40 1.64 13.67 -12.79
N SER A 41 0.60 13.50 -11.97
CA SER A 41 -0.62 14.32 -12.04
C SER A 41 -0.34 15.77 -11.64
N LEU A 42 0.52 16.01 -10.65
CA LEU A 42 0.97 17.34 -10.26
C LEU A 42 1.79 18.02 -11.36
N PHE A 43 2.70 17.28 -12.00
CA PHE A 43 3.45 17.79 -13.16
C PHE A 43 2.51 18.21 -14.29
N LEU A 44 1.58 17.34 -14.69
CA LEU A 44 0.61 17.65 -15.75
C LEU A 44 -0.32 18.83 -15.38
N LEU A 45 -0.72 18.91 -14.11
CA LEU A 45 -1.49 20.05 -13.60
C LEU A 45 -0.69 21.34 -13.74
N HIS A 46 0.56 21.35 -13.27
CA HIS A 46 1.45 22.50 -13.37
C HIS A 46 1.54 22.99 -14.83
N GLU A 47 1.88 22.11 -15.77
CA GLU A 47 1.98 22.46 -17.20
C GLU A 47 0.66 22.99 -17.77
N SER A 48 -0.46 22.35 -17.41
CA SER A 48 -1.79 22.77 -17.88
C SER A 48 -2.22 24.14 -17.34
N THR A 49 -1.80 24.52 -16.12
CA THR A 49 -2.11 25.85 -15.56
C THR A 49 -1.29 26.96 -16.21
N HIS A 50 -0.06 26.67 -16.65
CA HIS A 50 0.77 27.63 -17.39
C HIS A 50 0.26 27.91 -18.80
N THR A 51 -0.46 26.95 -19.37
CA THR A 51 -0.93 26.98 -20.77
C THR A 51 -2.43 27.27 -20.88
N GLU A 52 -3.11 27.54 -19.76
CA GLU A 52 -4.58 27.69 -19.68
C GLU A 52 -5.34 26.50 -20.30
N ASP A 53 -4.76 25.29 -20.27
CA ASP A 53 -5.35 24.10 -20.86
C ASP A 53 -6.63 23.71 -20.09
N PRO A 54 -7.78 23.53 -20.76
CA PRO A 54 -9.04 23.10 -20.14
C PRO A 54 -8.93 21.76 -19.37
N LYS A 55 -7.88 20.97 -19.61
CA LYS A 55 -7.59 19.73 -18.87
C LYS A 55 -7.08 19.96 -17.45
N ALA A 56 -6.69 21.18 -17.05
CA ALA A 56 -6.22 21.47 -15.69
C ALA A 56 -7.17 20.98 -14.61
N LYS A 57 -8.49 21.18 -14.81
CA LYS A 57 -9.52 20.68 -13.88
C LYS A 57 -9.50 19.16 -13.73
N ARG A 58 -9.21 18.42 -14.81
CA ARG A 58 -9.10 16.95 -14.77
C ARG A 58 -7.88 16.51 -13.96
N TYR A 59 -6.72 17.15 -14.16
CA TYR A 59 -5.52 16.81 -13.41
C TYR A 59 -5.64 17.16 -11.93
N LEU A 60 -6.29 18.28 -11.59
CA LEU A 60 -6.60 18.63 -10.20
C LEU A 60 -7.48 17.56 -9.53
N ASN A 61 -8.51 17.07 -10.24
CA ASN A 61 -9.33 15.97 -9.73
C ASN A 61 -8.52 14.70 -9.51
N SER A 62 -7.61 14.35 -10.44
CA SER A 62 -6.71 13.21 -10.28
C SER A 62 -5.79 13.36 -9.06
N VAL A 63 -5.23 14.55 -8.83
CA VAL A 63 -4.42 14.86 -7.64
C VAL A 63 -5.23 14.62 -6.36
N ASN A 64 -6.45 15.16 -6.28
CA ASN A 64 -7.32 14.98 -5.10
C ASN A 64 -7.64 13.50 -4.85
N GLN A 65 -7.93 12.74 -5.90
CA GLN A 65 -8.23 11.31 -5.79
C GLN A 65 -7.02 10.50 -5.30
N GLU A 66 -5.82 10.77 -5.81
CA GLU A 66 -4.62 10.06 -5.34
C GLU A 66 -4.28 10.42 -3.89
N MET A 67 -4.48 11.67 -3.49
CA MET A 67 -4.31 12.09 -2.09
C MET A 67 -5.29 11.37 -1.15
N GLU A 68 -6.55 11.19 -1.56
CA GLU A 68 -7.55 10.43 -0.81
C GLU A 68 -7.17 8.95 -0.70
N ARG A 69 -6.73 8.33 -1.80
CA ARG A 69 -6.25 6.93 -1.80
C ARG A 69 -5.05 6.74 -0.88
N ILE A 70 -4.06 7.64 -0.92
CA ILE A 70 -2.90 7.61 -0.03
C ILE A 70 -3.35 7.70 1.43
N ARG A 71 -4.27 8.60 1.75
CA ARG A 71 -4.82 8.72 3.11
C ARG A 71 -5.50 7.43 3.56
N LEU A 72 -6.28 6.81 2.68
CA LEU A 72 -6.95 5.54 2.96
C LEU A 72 -5.93 4.43 3.25
N ILE A 73 -4.91 4.28 2.41
CA ILE A 73 -3.82 3.32 2.63
C ILE A 73 -3.20 3.55 4.02
N ILE A 74 -2.77 4.76 4.34
CA ILE A 74 -2.16 5.04 5.65
C ILE A 74 -3.11 4.73 6.81
N SER A 75 -4.41 5.05 6.68
CA SER A 75 -5.40 4.82 7.74
C SER A 75 -5.78 3.35 7.95
N GLN A 76 -5.53 2.50 6.96
CA GLN A 76 -5.89 1.09 6.98
C GLN A 76 -4.79 0.21 7.57
N TYR A 77 -3.59 0.75 7.84
CA TYR A 77 -2.46 -0.01 8.36
C TYR A 77 -2.06 0.42 9.79
N PRO A 78 -1.70 -0.54 10.68
CA PRO A 78 -1.81 -1.98 10.46
C PRO A 78 -3.27 -2.36 10.27
N LYS A 79 -3.57 -3.32 9.38
CA LYS A 79 -4.94 -3.85 9.18
C LYS A 79 -5.35 -4.42 10.51
N SER A 80 -6.07 -3.62 11.27
CA SER A 80 -6.36 -3.87 12.68
C SER A 80 -6.66 -5.35 12.89
N SER A 81 -5.77 -6.06 13.60
CA SER A 81 -6.05 -7.39 14.12
C SER A 81 -7.22 -7.25 15.09
N LYS A 82 -8.44 -7.40 14.59
CA LYS A 82 -9.63 -7.62 15.42
C LYS A 82 -9.83 -9.11 15.58
#